data_AF-A0A917EH94-F1
#
_entry.id   AF-A0A917EH94-F1
#
_cell.length_a   1.000
_cell.length_b   1.000
_cell.length_c   1.000
_cell.angle_alpha   90.00
_cell.angle_beta   90.00
_cell.angle_gamma   90.00
#
_symmetry.space_group_name_H-M   'P 1'
#
loop_
_entity.id
_entity.type
_entity.pdbx_description
1 polymer ?
#
loop_
_entity_poly.entity_id
_entity_poly.type
_entity_poly.pdbx_seq_one_letter_code
_entity_poly.pdbx_strand_id
1 'polypeptide(L)' 'MRRAKIIAVAFAGFAGLAACGDTVGEQALAGGGTGAAAAALTGGNVGTGALVGAGANIAYCQTNPSACPSLN' A
#
# COMPACT_ATOMS: atom_id res chain seq x y z
N MET A 1 -19.46 0.16 12.40
CA MET A 1 -18.09 -0.39 12.53
C MET A 1 -17.55 -0.98 11.22
N ARG A 2 -18.19 -1.98 10.57
CA ARG A 2 -17.70 -2.59 9.31
C ARG A 2 -17.53 -1.62 8.13
N ARG A 3 -18.48 -0.69 7.94
CA ARG A 3 -18.44 0.27 6.82
C ARG A 3 -17.29 1.29 6.95
N ALA A 4 -17.03 1.77 8.16
CA ALA A 4 -15.90 2.68 8.42
C ALA A 4 -14.54 2.02 8.16
N LYS A 5 -14.39 0.72 8.50
CA LYS A 5 -13.18 -0.05 8.17
C LYS A 5 -12.98 -0.21 6.66
N ILE A 6 -14.05 -0.48 5.92
CA ILE A 6 -13.98 -0.59 4.45
C ILE A 6 -13.60 0.75 3.81
N ILE A 7 -14.19 1.85 4.29
CA ILE A 7 -13.87 3.20 3.81
C ILE A 7 -12.41 3.56 4.12
N ALA A 8 -11.90 3.23 5.30
CA ALA A 8 -10.51 3.49 5.69
C ALA A 8 -9.50 2.69 4.83
N VAL A 9 -9.78 1.41 4.54
CA VAL A 9 -8.94 0.60 3.65
C VAL A 9 -9.02 1.10 2.20
N ALA A 10 -10.20 1.52 1.74
CA ALA A 10 -10.34 2.12 0.41
C ALA A 10 -9.56 3.43 0.31
N PHE A 11 -9.68 4.33 1.29
CA PHE A 11 -8.91 5.58 1.33
C PHE A 11 -7.41 5.35 1.42
N ALA A 12 -6.95 4.41 2.25
CA ALA A 12 -5.54 4.02 2.32
C ALA A 12 -5.05 3.41 1.00
N GLY A 13 -5.89 2.63 0.33
CA GLY A 13 -5.62 2.10 -1.00
C GLY A 13 -5.46 3.19 -2.06
N PHE A 14 -6.38 4.16 -2.09
CA PHE A 14 -6.31 5.29 -3.04
C PHE A 14 -5.17 6.27 -2.71
N ALA A 15 -4.91 6.53 -1.43
CA ALA A 15 -3.79 7.37 -1.00
C ALA A 15 -2.43 6.70 -1.26
N GLY A 16 -2.33 5.38 -1.06
CA GLY A 16 -1.15 4.58 -1.40
C GLY A 16 -0.92 4.49 -2.91
N LEU A 17 -1.99 4.42 -3.71
CA LEU A 17 -1.90 4.44 -5.17
C LEU A 17 -1.38 5.78 -5.71
N ALA A 18 -1.70 6.89 -5.03
CA ALA A 18 -1.18 8.21 -5.39
C ALA A 18 0.28 8.42 -4.95
N ALA A 19 0.79 7.59 -4.04
CA ALA A 19 2.08 7.77 -3.39
C ALA A 19 3.00 6.59 -3.69
N CYS A 20 3.48 6.52 -4.92
CA CYS A 20 4.49 5.54 -5.28
C CYS A 20 5.83 5.83 -4.57
N GLY A 21 6.21 7.10 -4.47
CA GLY A 21 7.52 7.49 -3.94
C GLY A 21 8.63 7.28 -4.98
N ASP A 22 9.71 8.05 -4.85
CA ASP A 22 10.74 8.15 -5.89
C ASP A 22 11.68 6.95 -5.94
N THR A 23 11.77 6.18 -4.86
CA THR A 23 12.68 5.03 -4.75
C THR A 23 11.95 3.72 -4.47
N VAL A 24 12.55 2.60 -4.87
CA VAL A 24 12.05 1.25 -4.57
C VAL A 24 11.92 1.03 -3.05
N GLY A 25 12.78 1.67 -2.25
CA GLY A 25 12.71 1.64 -0.78
C GLY A 25 11.44 2.32 -0.25
N GLU A 26 11.13 3.53 -0.72
CA GLU A 26 9.88 4.22 -0.39
C GLU A 26 8.66 3.39 -0.84
N GLN A 27 8.69 2.83 -2.06
CA GLN A 27 7.61 1.99 -2.58
C GLN A 27 7.36 0.77 -1.70
N ALA A 28 8.44 0.10 -1.29
CA ALA A 28 8.37 -1.07 -0.42
C ALA A 28 7.87 -0.70 0.98
N LEU A 29 8.33 0.42 1.53
CA LEU A 29 7.91 0.91 2.86
C LEU A 29 6.45 1.36 2.86
N ALA A 30 6.00 2.08 1.83
CA ALA A 30 4.61 2.51 1.68
C ALA A 30 3.68 1.31 1.49
N GLY A 31 3.98 0.45 0.52
CA GLY A 31 3.19 -0.76 0.25
C GLY A 31 3.20 -1.73 1.43
N GLY A 32 4.38 -1.95 2.01
CA GLY A 32 4.57 -2.88 3.12
C GLY A 32 3.98 -2.38 4.42
N GLY A 33 4.10 -1.09 4.74
CA GLY A 33 3.45 -0.48 5.89
C GLY A 33 1.93 -0.56 5.79
N THR A 34 1.37 -0.28 4.61
CA THR A 34 -0.07 -0.37 4.37
C THR A 34 -0.57 -1.82 4.45
N GLY A 35 0.18 -2.77 3.86
CA GLY A 35 -0.13 -4.20 3.90
C GLY A 35 -0.01 -4.80 5.31
N ALA A 36 0.99 -4.38 6.08
CA ALA A 36 1.17 -4.76 7.48
C ALA A 36 0.00 -4.26 8.33
N ALA A 37 -0.38 -2.99 8.17
CA ALA A 37 -1.51 -2.39 8.87
C ALA A 37 -2.83 -3.08 8.50
N ALA A 38 -3.06 -3.36 7.22
CA ALA A 38 -4.24 -4.07 6.75
C ALA A 38 -4.32 -5.49 7.34
N ALA A 39 -3.21 -6.23 7.34
CA ALA A 39 -3.14 -7.55 7.96
C ALA A 39 -3.41 -7.48 9.48
N ALA A 40 -2.82 -6.53 10.20
CA ALA A 40 -3.06 -6.34 11.62
C ALA A 40 -4.54 -6.04 11.93
N LEU A 41 -5.19 -5.19 11.13
CA LEU A 41 -6.59 -4.80 11.31
C LEU A 41 -7.59 -5.90 10.95
N THR A 42 -7.21 -6.80 10.04
CA THR A 42 -8.04 -7.92 9.58
C THR A 42 -7.75 -9.23 10.33
N GLY A 43 -6.76 -9.24 11.23
CA GLY A 43 -6.33 -10.43 11.96
C GLY A 43 -5.50 -11.41 11.11
N GLY A 44 -4.93 -10.95 10.00
CA GLY A 44 -4.01 -11.71 9.15
C GLY A 44 -2.56 -11.66 9.63
N ASN A 45 -1.68 -12.41 8.95
CA ASN A 45 -0.25 -12.40 9.25
C ASN A 45 0.36 -11.07 8.78
N VAL A 46 0.86 -10.30 9.74
CA VAL A 46 1.46 -8.97 9.51
C VAL A 46 2.68 -9.05 8.60
N GLY A 47 3.55 -10.04 8.78
CA GLY A 47 4.74 -10.22 7.94
C GLY A 47 4.38 -10.57 6.50
N THR A 48 3.40 -11.46 6.30
CA THR A 48 2.89 -11.77 4.96
C THR A 48 2.21 -10.54 4.33
N GLY A 49 1.39 -9.82 5.09
CA GLY A 49 0.74 -8.59 4.62
C GLY A 49 1.75 -7.53 4.22
N ALA A 50 2.83 -7.37 4.99
CA ALA A 50 3.91 -6.44 4.69
C ALA A 50 4.66 -6.82 3.41
N LEU A 51 5.04 -8.09 3.27
CA LEU A 51 5.76 -8.58 2.08
C LEU A 51 4.90 -8.47 0.81
N VAL A 52 3.65 -8.90 0.88
CA VAL A 52 2.72 -8.85 -0.26
C VAL A 52 2.41 -7.39 -0.61
N GLY A 53 2.16 -6.53 0.38
CA GLY A 53 1.90 -5.11 0.17
C GLY A 53 3.10 -4.39 -0.44
N ALA A 54 4.31 -4.65 0.04
CA ALA A 54 5.54 -4.07 -0.51
C ALA A 54 5.75 -4.50 -1.97
N GLY A 55 5.69 -5.81 -2.24
CA GLY A 55 5.88 -6.34 -3.59
C GLY A 55 4.80 -5.86 -4.57
N ALA A 56 3.54 -5.83 -4.13
CA ALA A 56 2.44 -5.35 -4.95
C ALA A 56 2.58 -3.86 -5.28
N ASN A 57 3.00 -3.02 -4.32
CA ASN A 57 3.18 -1.59 -4.55
C ASN A 57 4.32 -1.32 -5.52
N ILE A 58 5.48 -1.98 -5.34
CA ILE A 58 6.62 -1.87 -6.26
C ILE A 58 6.23 -2.32 -7.67
N ALA A 59 5.59 -3.48 -7.80
CA ALA A 59 5.18 -4.00 -9.10
C ALA A 59 4.16 -3.08 -9.79
N TYR A 60 3.19 -2.56 -9.04
CA TYR A 60 2.18 -1.64 -9.56
C TYR A 60 2.80 -0.34 -10.08
N CYS A 61 3.66 0.27 -9.26
CA CYS A 61 4.42 1.47 -9.58
C CYS A 61 5.28 1.33 -10.84
N GLN A 62 6.01 0.22 -10.97
CA GLN A 62 6.88 -0.01 -12.12
C GLN A 62 6.11 -0.31 -13.41
N THR A 63 4.93 -0.91 -13.29
CA THR A 63 4.10 -1.26 -14.45
C THR A 63 3.17 -0.12 -14.89
N ASN A 64 2.84 0.81 -13.98
CA ASN A 64 1.91 1.91 -14.22
C ASN A 64 2.46 3.27 -13.74
N PRO A 65 3.61 3.73 -14.28
CA PRO A 65 4.26 4.97 -13.84
C PRO A 65 3.43 6.24 -14.09
N SER A 66 2.49 6.21 -15.04
CA SER A 66 1.57 7.33 -15.31
C SER A 66 0.37 7.39 -14.37
N ALA A 67 0.08 6.31 -13.63
CA ALA A 67 -1.03 6.23 -12.70
C ALA A 67 -0.66 6.72 -11.28
N CYS A 68 0.64 6.75 -10.97
CA CYS A 68 1.16 7.16 -9.67
C CYS A 68 2.10 8.36 -9.84
N PRO A 69 1.63 9.61 -9.67
CA PRO A 69 2.52 10.75 -9.68
C PRO A 69 3.52 10.67 -8.52
N SER A 70 4.79 10.98 -8.78
CA SER A 70 5.81 11.12 -7.74
C SER A 70 5.47 12.30 -6.81
N LEU A 71 5.72 12.12 -5.51
CA LEU A 71 5.36 13.03 -4.41
C LEU A 71 6.33 14.21 -4.27
N ASN A 72 6.76 14.82 -5.39
CA ASN A 72 7.63 16.00 -5.38
C ASN A 72 6.81 17.29 -5.27
#